data_AF-A0A416VUQ0-F1
#
_entry.id   AF-A0A416VUQ0-F1
#
_cell.length_a   1.000
_cell.length_b   1.000
_cell.length_c   1.000
_cell.angle_alpha   90.00
_cell.angle_beta   90.00
_cell.angle_gamma   90.00
#
_symmetry.space_group_name_H-M   'P 1'
#
loop_
_entity.id
_entity.type
_entity.pdbx_description
1 polymer ?
#
loop_
_entity_poly.entity_id
_entity_poly.type
_entity_poly.pdbx_seq_one_letter_code
_entity_poly.pdbx_strand_id
1 'polypeptide(L)'
;MNILRLLIGLFTGIGIVVVLCIIEQIVINIKNEIKDYRANKTRIKCLCRPHVYALHSIWAGEEAEFICTKCGKEKRLIVEPKSFYEFFRKKESEQNEINRCR
;
A
#
# COMPACT_ATOMS: atom_id res chain seq x y z
N MET A 1 -24.92 27.16 40.64
CA MET A 1 -24.85 25.99 39.72
C MET A 1 -24.00 26.23 38.46
N ASN A 2 -23.18 27.30 38.39
CA ASN A 2 -22.53 27.73 37.13
C ASN A 2 -21.04 27.36 37.05
N ILE A 3 -20.31 27.40 38.18
CA ILE A 3 -18.86 27.13 38.22
C ILE A 3 -18.55 25.66 37.93
N LEU A 4 -19.33 24.73 38.48
CA LEU A 4 -19.15 23.30 38.25
C LEU A 4 -19.32 22.93 36.76
N ARG A 5 -20.29 23.55 36.07
CA ARG A 5 -20.50 23.33 34.62
C ARG A 5 -19.36 23.88 33.77
N LEU A 6 -18.80 25.03 34.14
CA LEU A 6 -17.63 25.60 33.47
C LEU A 6 -16.38 24.70 33.62
N LEU A 7 -16.15 24.18 34.82
CA LEU A 7 -15.03 23.27 35.07
C LEU A 7 -15.16 21.98 34.24
N ILE A 8 -16.36 21.37 34.22
CA ILE A 8 -16.61 20.16 33.41
C ILE A 8 -16.37 20.45 31.92
N GLY A 9 -16.83 21.59 31.41
CA GLY A 9 -16.60 22.02 30.03
C GLY A 9 -15.10 22.16 29.70
N LEU A 10 -14.33 22.79 30.59
CA LEU A 10 -12.88 22.97 30.42
C LEU A 10 -12.13 21.63 30.39
N PHE A 11 -12.38 20.74 31.35
CA PHE A 11 -11.72 19.44 31.38
C PHE A 11 -12.11 18.56 30.19
N THR A 12 -13.37 18.62 29.75
CA THR A 12 -13.82 17.88 28.55
C THR A 12 -13.14 18.42 27.30
N GLY A 13 -13.05 19.75 27.16
CA GLY A 13 -12.36 20.39 26.03
C GLY A 13 -10.87 20.01 25.98
N ILE A 14 -10.17 20.09 27.12
CA ILE A 14 -8.77 19.67 27.22
C ILE A 14 -8.61 18.20 26.85
N GLY A 15 -9.51 17.33 27.34
CA GLY A 15 -9.50 15.90 27.03
C GLY A 15 -9.63 15.63 25.53
N ILE A 16 -10.55 16.31 24.85
CA ILE A 16 -10.75 16.17 23.39
C ILE A 16 -9.49 16.59 22.63
N VAL A 17 -8.90 17.73 23.00
CA VAL A 17 -7.68 18.23 22.33
C VAL A 17 -6.53 17.23 22.49
N VAL A 18 -6.32 16.71 23.70
CA VAL A 18 -5.25 15.73 23.96
C VAL A 18 -5.45 14.45 23.16
N VAL A 19 -6.69 13.92 23.08
CA VAL A 19 -6.99 12.72 22.30
C VAL A 19 -6.73 12.94 20.81
N LEU A 20 -7.14 14.09 20.26
CA LEU A 20 -6.87 14.43 18.86
C LEU A 20 -5.36 14.51 18.58
N CYS A 21 -4.59 15.15 19.46
CA CYS A 21 -3.13 15.20 19.31
C CYS A 21 -2.50 13.80 19.30
N ILE A 22 -2.96 12.88 20.16
CA ILE A 22 -2.45 11.50 20.19
C ILE A 22 -2.77 10.78 18.88
N ILE A 23 -4.00 10.91 18.37
CA ILE A 23 -4.41 10.30 17.11
C ILE A 23 -3.55 10.83 15.95
N GLU A 24 -3.33 12.14 15.88
CA GLU A 24 -2.48 12.73 14.84
C GLU A 24 -1.05 12.19 14.89
N GLN A 25 -0.46 12.08 16.08
CA GLN A 25 0.89 11.51 16.24
C GLN A 25 0.95 10.04 15.79
N ILE A 26 -0.06 9.23 16.12
CA ILE A 26 -0.14 7.84 15.68
C ILE A 26 -0.19 7.77 14.15
N VAL A 27 -1.04 8.58 13.52
CA VAL A 27 -1.18 8.61 12.05
C VAL A 27 0.12 9.03 11.38
N ILE A 28 0.80 10.04 11.92
CA ILE A 28 2.10 10.51 11.40
C ILE A 28 3.16 9.41 11.53
N ASN A 29 3.23 8.73 12.67
CA ASN A 29 4.19 7.65 12.89
C ASN A 29 3.97 6.48 11.93
N ILE A 30 2.73 6.02 11.76
CA ILE A 30 2.39 4.95 10.81
C ILE A 30 2.79 5.38 9.39
N LYS A 31 2.49 6.62 9.00
CA LYS A 31 2.85 7.13 7.68
C LYS A 31 4.37 7.17 7.45
N ASN A 32 5.13 7.58 8.47
CA ASN A 32 6.59 7.61 8.42
C ASN A 32 7.17 6.19 8.37
N GLU A 33 6.66 5.27 9.17
CA GLU A 33 7.10 3.87 9.16
C GLU A 33 6.85 3.22 7.79
N ILE A 34 5.69 3.45 7.19
CA ILE A 34 5.38 2.99 5.83
C ILE A 34 6.33 3.66 4.81
N LYS A 35 6.65 4.94 4.98
CA LYS A 35 7.57 5.66 4.09
C LYS A 35 8.99 5.12 4.20
N ASP A 36 9.48 4.87 5.41
CA ASP A 36 10.82 4.35 5.66
C ASP A 36 10.93 2.89 5.23
N TYR A 37 9.89 2.09 5.47
CA TYR A 37 9.78 0.74 4.92
C TYR A 37 9.91 0.78 3.40
N ARG A 38 9.21 1.69 2.72
CA ARG A 38 9.30 1.86 1.27
C ARG A 38 10.69 2.33 0.83
N ALA A 39 11.27 3.35 1.46
CA ALA A 39 12.58 3.87 1.07
C ALA A 39 13.70 2.83 1.24
N ASN A 40 13.65 2.02 2.30
CA ASN A 40 14.74 1.09 2.64
C ASN A 40 14.57 -0.31 2.05
N LYS A 41 13.34 -0.84 1.92
CA LYS A 41 13.09 -2.17 1.33
C LYS A 41 12.79 -2.14 -0.17
N THR A 42 12.33 -1.03 -0.74
CA THR A 42 12.13 -0.86 -2.18
C THR A 42 13.43 -0.47 -2.89
N ARG A 43 14.54 -1.14 -2.59
CA ARG A 43 15.67 -1.14 -3.54
C ARG A 43 15.22 -1.98 -4.73
N ILE A 44 15.27 -1.41 -5.93
CA ILE A 44 15.04 -2.12 -7.19
C ILE A 44 16.05 -3.26 -7.25
N LYS A 45 15.61 -4.47 -6.92
CA LYS A 45 16.46 -5.67 -6.95
C LYS A 45 16.34 -6.27 -8.34
N CYS A 46 17.48 -6.57 -8.97
CA CYS A 46 17.50 -7.30 -10.24
C CYS A 46 16.65 -8.58 -10.14
N LEU A 47 15.81 -8.81 -11.15
CA LEU A 47 15.09 -10.07 -11.29
C LEU A 47 16.10 -11.18 -11.61
N CYS A 48 15.93 -12.33 -10.95
CA CYS A 48 16.57 -13.58 -11.35
C CYS A 48 16.05 -13.98 -12.74
N ARG A 49 16.90 -13.89 -13.77
CA ARG A 49 16.62 -14.48 -15.09
C ARG A 49 17.05 -15.95 -15.09
N PRO A 50 16.35 -16.87 -15.80
CA PRO A 50 15.15 -16.68 -16.62
C PRO A 50 13.85 -17.02 -15.86
N HIS A 51 13.79 -16.75 -14.54
CA HIS A 51 12.68 -17.25 -13.73
C HIS A 51 11.38 -16.47 -13.98
N VAL A 52 10.26 -17.17 -13.83
CA VAL A 52 8.92 -16.58 -13.89
C VAL A 52 8.55 -16.04 -12.51
N TYR A 53 7.78 -14.96 -12.50
CA TYR A 53 7.30 -14.31 -11.29
C TYR A 53 5.78 -14.29 -11.28
N ALA A 54 5.21 -14.64 -10.13
CA ALA A 54 3.80 -14.44 -9.87
C ALA A 54 3.59 -13.04 -9.30
N LEU A 55 2.60 -12.32 -9.80
CA LEU A 55 2.14 -11.09 -9.17
C LEU A 55 1.45 -11.45 -7.85
N HIS A 56 1.91 -10.86 -6.75
CA HIS A 56 1.35 -11.10 -5.43
C HIS A 56 0.43 -9.97 -4.98
N SER A 57 0.88 -8.72 -5.11
CA SER A 57 0.07 -7.56 -4.75
C SER A 57 0.41 -6.36 -5.62
N ILE A 58 -0.55 -5.45 -5.78
CA ILE A 58 -0.35 -4.15 -6.42
C ILE A 58 -0.77 -3.09 -5.41
N TRP A 59 0.08 -2.08 -5.22
CA TRP A 59 -0.18 -0.96 -4.36
C TRP A 59 -0.30 0.32 -5.19
N ALA A 60 -1.44 1.01 -5.03
CA ALA A 60 -1.79 2.26 -5.72
C ALA A 60 -1.65 2.25 -7.26
N GLY A 61 -1.52 1.07 -7.89
CA GLY A 61 -1.29 0.95 -9.34
C GLY A 61 0.11 1.36 -9.80
N GLU A 62 1.01 1.73 -8.89
CA GLU A 62 2.37 2.19 -9.18
C GLU A 62 3.45 1.23 -8.69
N GLU A 63 3.16 0.44 -7.65
CA GLU A 63 4.09 -0.54 -7.12
C GLU A 63 3.49 -1.94 -7.22
N ALA A 64 4.22 -2.89 -7.80
CA ALA A 64 3.82 -4.28 -7.87
C ALA A 64 4.84 -5.16 -7.14
N GLU A 65 4.34 -6.03 -6.28
CA GLU A 65 5.12 -7.06 -5.60
C GLU A 65 5.01 -8.38 -6.35
N PHE A 66 6.17 -8.91 -6.72
CA PHE A 66 6.33 -10.12 -7.50
C PHE A 66 7.09 -11.17 -6.70
N ILE A 67 6.61 -12.40 -6.72
CA ILE A 67 7.25 -13.54 -6.08
C ILE A 67 7.80 -14.45 -7.15
N CYS A 68 9.10 -14.72 -7.10
CA CYS A 68 9.73 -15.69 -8.00
C CYS A 68 9.15 -17.09 -7.74
N THR A 69 8.51 -17.70 -8.73
CA THR A 69 7.86 -19.02 -8.55
C THR A 69 8.86 -20.14 -8.28
N LYS A 70 10.11 -19.95 -8.74
CA LYS A 70 11.19 -20.93 -8.53
C LYS A 70 12.02 -20.70 -7.27
N CYS A 71 12.26 -19.44 -6.90
CA CYS A 71 13.15 -19.11 -5.77
C CYS A 71 12.41 -18.68 -4.50
N GLY A 72 11.10 -18.43 -4.57
CA GLY A 72 10.33 -17.82 -3.47
C GLY A 72 10.76 -16.39 -3.11
N LYS A 73 11.66 -15.78 -3.90
CA LYS A 73 12.18 -14.44 -3.62
C LYS A 73 11.15 -13.38 -3.99
N GLU A 74 10.79 -12.55 -3.02
CA GLU A 74 9.95 -11.38 -3.21
C GLU A 74 10.76 -10.22 -3.81
N LYS A 75 10.15 -9.54 -4.79
CA LYS A 75 10.72 -8.43 -5.55
C LYS A 75 9.63 -7.38 -5.72
N ARG A 76 9.89 -6.15 -5.29
CA ARG A 76 9.03 -5.00 -5.60
C ARG A 76 9.57 -4.26 -6.80
N LEU A 77 8.69 -3.91 -7.73
CA LEU A 77 8.98 -3.12 -8.91
C LEU A 77 8.03 -1.93 -8.96
N ILE A 78 8.58 -0.77 -9.29
CA ILE A 78 7.78 0.39 -9.68
C ILE A 78 7.37 0.13 -11.12
N VAL A 79 6.06 0.15 -11.38
CA VAL A 79 5.50 -0.11 -12.69
C VAL A 79 4.74 1.12 -13.14
N GLU A 80 4.93 1.49 -14.39
CA GLU A 80 4.18 2.60 -14.96
C GLU A 80 2.71 2.16 -15.16
N PRO A 81 1.74 2.86 -14.56
CA PRO A 81 0.36 2.37 -14.48
C PRO A 81 -0.24 2.07 -15.85
N LYS A 82 0.02 2.95 -16.83
CA LYS A 82 -0.55 2.82 -18.18
C LYS A 82 -0.10 1.55 -18.89
N SER A 83 1.20 1.28 -18.91
CA SER A 83 1.77 0.10 -19.59
C SER A 83 1.37 -1.19 -18.87
N PHE A 84 1.28 -1.14 -17.54
CA PHE A 84 0.86 -2.28 -16.75
C PHE A 84 -0.62 -2.63 -16.98
N TYR A 85 -1.52 -1.65 -16.91
CA TYR A 85 -2.95 -1.87 -17.17
C TYR A 85 -3.21 -2.35 -18.61
N GLU A 86 -2.51 -1.81 -19.60
CA GLU A 86 -2.62 -2.27 -20.99
C GLU A 86 -2.17 -3.73 -21.15
N PHE A 87 -1.08 -4.12 -20.48
CA PHE A 87 -0.60 -5.50 -20.49
C PHE A 87 -1.62 -6.48 -19.90
N PHE A 88 -2.23 -6.15 -18.76
CA PHE A 88 -3.24 -7.01 -18.13
C PHE A 88 -4.54 -7.06 -18.93
N ARG A 89 -5.00 -5.93 -19.48
CA ARG A 89 -6.20 -5.88 -20.34
C ARG A 89 -6.02 -6.75 -21.58
N LYS A 90 -4.83 -6.71 -22.20
CA LYS A 90 -4.51 -7.55 -23.34
C LYS A 90 -4.55 -9.05 -22.97
N LYS A 91 -4.02 -9.41 -21.81
CA LYS A 91 -4.06 -10.79 -21.30
C LYS A 91 -5.49 -11.27 -21.04
N GLU A 92 -6.34 -10.42 -20.49
CA GLU A 92 -7.75 -10.74 -20.26
C GLU A 92 -8.53 -10.94 -21.57
N SER A 93 -8.29 -10.11 -22.60
CA SER A 93 -8.88 -10.30 -23.92
C SER A 93 -8.40 -11.60 -24.60
N GLU A 94 -7.11 -11.91 -24.53
CA GLU A 94 -6.56 -13.17 -25.06
C GLU A 94 -7.21 -14.39 -24.38
N GLN A 95 -7.35 -14.35 -23.05
CA GLN A 95 -7.98 -15.44 -22.30
C GLN A 95 -9.46 -15.59 -22.63
N ASN A 96 -10.19 -14.48 -22.80
CA ASN A 96 -11.60 -14.48 -23.15
C ASN A 96 -11.86 -14.98 -24.58
N GLU A 97 -10.99 -14.70 -25.54
CA GLU A 97 -11.08 -15.29 -26.88
C GLU A 97 -10.83 -16.80 -26.86
N ILE A 98 -9.81 -17.25 -26.12
CA ILE A 98 -9.52 -18.69 -25.97
C ILE A 98 -10.71 -19.42 -25.33
N ASN A 99 -11.32 -18.82 -24.31
CA ASN A 99 -12.49 -19.40 -23.64
C ASN A 99 -13.75 -19.37 -24.52
N ARG A 100 -13.86 -18.44 -25.46
CA ARG A 100 -14.99 -18.38 -26.42
C ARG A 100 -14.87 -19.44 -27.52
N CYS A 101 -13.65 -19.79 -27.89
CA CYS A 101 -13.37 -20.80 -28.92
C CYS A 101 -13.38 -22.25 -28.38
N ARG A 102 -13.70 -22.46 -27.10
CA ARG A 102 -13.74 -23.77 -26.43
C ARG A 102 -15.17 -24.11 -26.00
#